data_AF-A0A522XPA0-F1
#
_entry.id   AF-A0A522XPA0-F1
#
_cell.length_a   1.000
_cell.length_b   1.000
_cell.length_c   1.000
_cell.angle_alpha   90.00
_cell.angle_beta   90.00
_cell.angle_gamma   90.00
#
_symmetry.space_group_name_H-M   'P 1'
#
loop_
_entity.id
_entity.type
_entity.pdbx_description
1 polymer ?
#
loop_
_entity_poly.entity_id
_entity_poly.type
_entity_poly.pdbx_seq_one_letter_code
_entity_poly.pdbx_strand_id
1 'polypeptide(L)'
;MSEPKGLSTYKYKRLAEESLKNAIRLHADSIFLYRAGSFPSSFHIAVLALEEFAKAKWIDHVYYSAITNEGFGDPAFEQEWLWLLYSHTEKQYAFVAREEFDFSPRLVRFIKSKKLEQKKQQAIYVGLEKVGKRIDTTGRISRPARIKEADAKQIISLVNQELVDVFCLIEQNETYFGIEALDELIYPDLRQFLFAWPHRSGLKSRLRFFKQHIAKVQHGA
;
A
#
# COMPACT_ATOMS: atom_id res chain seq x y z
N MET A 1 -20.37 -17.00 -26.79
CA MET A 1 -19.84 -16.20 -25.65
C MET A 1 -19.71 -14.78 -26.14
N SER A 2 -20.24 -13.78 -25.44
CA SER A 2 -20.05 -12.38 -25.84
C SER A 2 -18.58 -12.00 -25.70
N GLU A 3 -18.07 -11.18 -26.62
CA GLU A 3 -16.75 -10.59 -26.48
C GLU A 3 -16.64 -9.86 -25.12
N PRO A 4 -15.50 -9.99 -24.41
CA PRO A 4 -15.29 -9.27 -23.17
C PRO A 4 -15.36 -7.77 -23.45
N LYS A 5 -16.29 -7.08 -22.79
CA LYS A 5 -16.35 -5.61 -22.80
C LYS A 5 -15.40 -5.10 -21.72
N GLY A 6 -14.62 -4.09 -22.06
CA GLY A 6 -13.74 -3.42 -21.11
C GLY A 6 -14.49 -2.70 -19.98
N LEU A 7 -13.77 -2.32 -18.93
CA LEU A 7 -14.28 -1.51 -17.83
C LEU A 7 -14.69 -0.12 -18.34
N SER A 8 -15.79 0.38 -17.81
CA SER A 8 -16.16 1.77 -18.03
C SER A 8 -15.25 2.69 -17.21
N THR A 9 -15.05 3.92 -17.70
CA THR A 9 -14.40 5.02 -16.98
C THR A 9 -14.93 5.17 -15.54
N TYR A 10 -16.25 5.04 -15.36
CA TYR A 10 -16.88 5.07 -14.04
C TYR A 10 -16.35 3.98 -13.12
N LYS A 11 -16.25 2.73 -13.60
CA LYS A 11 -15.77 1.62 -12.78
C LYS A 11 -14.29 1.77 -12.40
N TYR A 12 -13.44 2.31 -13.30
CA TYR A 12 -12.06 2.66 -12.97
C TYR A 12 -11.99 3.64 -11.80
N LYS A 13 -12.69 4.77 -11.93
CA LYS A 13 -12.72 5.82 -10.89
C LYS A 13 -13.21 5.28 -9.55
N ARG A 14 -14.35 4.57 -9.55
CA ARG A 14 -14.92 4.01 -8.31
C ARG A 14 -14.04 2.92 -7.70
N LEU A 15 -13.39 2.08 -8.50
CA LEU A 15 -12.50 1.06 -7.97
C LEU A 15 -11.27 1.68 -7.30
N ALA A 16 -10.69 2.74 -7.89
CA ALA A 16 -9.57 3.46 -7.29
C ALA A 16 -10.00 4.15 -5.98
N GLU A 17 -11.14 4.85 -6.00
CA GLU A 17 -11.69 5.59 -4.86
C GLU A 17 -11.97 4.66 -3.67
N GLU A 18 -12.69 3.55 -3.90
CA GLU A 18 -12.99 2.59 -2.84
C GLU A 18 -11.73 1.87 -2.33
N SER A 19 -10.74 1.63 -3.21
CA SER A 19 -9.45 1.07 -2.77
C SER A 19 -8.70 2.04 -1.86
N LEU A 20 -8.67 3.34 -2.18
CA LEU A 20 -7.99 4.34 -1.34
C LEU A 20 -8.71 4.55 0.00
N LYS A 21 -10.05 4.65 0.00
CA LYS A 21 -10.83 4.70 1.26
C LYS A 21 -10.54 3.50 2.14
N ASN A 22 -10.52 2.31 1.56
CA ASN A 22 -10.23 1.09 2.30
C ASN A 22 -8.79 1.08 2.83
N ALA A 23 -7.81 1.55 2.06
CA ALA A 23 -6.43 1.68 2.50
C ALA A 23 -6.29 2.61 3.71
N ILE A 24 -6.94 3.78 3.68
CA ILE A 24 -6.93 4.76 4.79
C ILE A 24 -7.57 4.15 6.04
N ARG A 25 -8.75 3.52 5.89
CA ARG A 25 -9.44 2.83 6.98
C ARG A 25 -8.58 1.73 7.59
N LEU A 26 -8.00 0.85 6.76
CA LEU A 26 -7.12 -0.24 7.22
C LEU A 26 -5.85 0.31 7.90
N HIS A 27 -5.28 1.40 7.40
CA HIS A 27 -4.14 2.05 8.05
C HIS A 27 -4.52 2.53 9.46
N ALA A 28 -5.68 3.17 9.61
CA ALA A 28 -6.22 3.55 10.91
C ALA A 28 -6.44 2.36 11.86
N ASP A 29 -7.07 1.30 11.36
CA ASP A 29 -7.27 0.05 12.10
C ASP A 29 -5.93 -0.56 12.55
N SER A 30 -4.91 -0.52 11.70
CA SER A 30 -3.58 -1.06 12.01
C SER A 30 -2.91 -0.31 13.16
N ILE A 31 -3.05 1.02 13.21
CA ILE A 31 -2.55 1.87 14.30
C ILE A 31 -3.33 1.61 15.59
N PHE A 32 -4.65 1.46 15.49
CA PHE A 32 -5.48 1.11 16.65
C PHE A 32 -5.05 -0.22 17.28
N LEU A 33 -4.90 -1.26 16.46
CA LEU A 33 -4.45 -2.59 16.91
C LEU A 33 -3.03 -2.55 17.48
N TYR A 34 -2.14 -1.72 16.90
CA TYR A 34 -0.79 -1.52 17.41
C TYR A 34 -0.81 -0.96 18.83
N ARG A 35 -1.61 0.09 19.06
CA ARG A 35 -1.77 0.74 20.37
C ARG A 35 -2.37 -0.21 21.41
N ALA A 36 -3.21 -1.15 20.98
CA ALA A 36 -3.76 -2.20 21.83
C ALA A 36 -2.77 -3.37 22.09
N GLY A 37 -1.54 -3.32 21.58
CA GLY A 37 -0.53 -4.38 21.74
C GLY A 37 -0.76 -5.61 20.85
N SER A 38 -1.74 -5.56 19.93
CA SER A 38 -2.05 -6.66 19.01
C SER A 38 -1.15 -6.62 17.77
N PHE A 39 0.16 -6.81 17.97
CA PHE A 39 1.16 -6.62 16.92
C PHE A 39 1.00 -7.55 15.70
N PRO A 40 0.68 -8.84 15.84
CA PRO A 40 0.49 -9.71 14.68
C PRO A 40 -0.69 -9.25 13.80
N SER A 41 -1.84 -8.96 14.41
CA SER A 41 -3.01 -8.45 13.68
C SER A 41 -2.75 -7.07 13.09
N SER A 42 -2.11 -6.18 13.86
CA SER A 42 -1.70 -4.86 13.38
C SER A 42 -0.79 -4.94 12.15
N PHE A 43 0.22 -5.81 12.18
CA PHE A 43 1.09 -6.06 11.02
C PHE A 43 0.28 -6.55 9.81
N HIS A 44 -0.60 -7.53 10.01
CA HIS A 44 -1.41 -8.08 8.92
C HIS A 44 -2.27 -6.99 8.26
N ILE A 45 -3.00 -6.22 9.06
CA ILE A 45 -3.85 -5.13 8.59
C ILE A 45 -3.03 -4.03 7.91
N ALA A 46 -1.83 -3.70 8.43
CA ALA A 46 -0.95 -2.73 7.79
C ALA A 46 -0.48 -3.18 6.40
N VAL A 47 -0.21 -4.47 6.20
CA VAL A 47 0.12 -5.00 4.85
C VAL A 47 -1.10 -4.98 3.92
N LEU A 48 -2.32 -5.19 4.44
CA LEU A 48 -3.53 -5.01 3.62
C LEU A 48 -3.74 -3.54 3.23
N ALA A 49 -3.49 -2.60 4.15
CA ALA A 49 -3.53 -1.17 3.83
C ALA A 49 -2.53 -0.81 2.72
N LEU A 50 -1.31 -1.35 2.80
CA LEU A 50 -0.28 -1.22 1.76
C LEU A 50 -0.80 -1.73 0.39
N GLU A 51 -1.40 -2.92 0.37
CA GLU A 51 -1.92 -3.53 -0.86
C GLU A 51 -3.05 -2.71 -1.49
N GLU A 52 -4.00 -2.23 -0.69
CA GLU A 52 -5.13 -1.42 -1.18
C GLU A 52 -4.68 -0.04 -1.64
N PHE A 53 -3.68 0.56 -0.97
CA PHE A 53 -3.07 1.81 -1.41
C PHE A 53 -2.35 1.64 -2.75
N ALA A 54 -1.56 0.57 -2.89
CA ALA A 54 -0.88 0.23 -4.14
C ALA A 54 -1.88 0.01 -5.29
N LYS A 55 -2.99 -0.68 -5.00
CA LYS A 55 -4.08 -0.90 -5.95
C LYS A 55 -4.68 0.43 -6.42
N ALA A 56 -4.98 1.36 -5.51
CA ALA A 56 -5.48 2.68 -5.88
C ALA A 56 -4.51 3.43 -6.82
N LYS A 57 -3.21 3.51 -6.45
CA LYS A 57 -2.16 4.13 -7.28
C LYS A 57 -1.99 3.46 -8.63
N TRP A 58 -2.17 2.14 -8.72
CA TRP A 58 -2.03 1.39 -9.97
C TRP A 58 -3.23 1.63 -10.90
N ILE A 59 -4.46 1.61 -10.36
CA ILE A 59 -5.67 1.92 -11.13
C ILE A 59 -5.61 3.35 -11.65
N ASP A 60 -5.22 4.32 -10.82
CA ASP A 60 -5.04 5.72 -11.22
C ASP A 60 -4.04 5.85 -12.38
N HIS A 61 -2.90 5.16 -12.29
CA HIS A 61 -1.90 5.18 -13.35
C HIS A 61 -2.40 4.62 -14.68
N VAL A 62 -3.09 3.48 -14.64
CA VAL A 62 -3.66 2.87 -15.85
C VAL A 62 -4.78 3.73 -16.42
N TYR A 63 -5.62 4.29 -15.56
CA TYR A 63 -6.66 5.23 -15.96
C TYR A 63 -6.07 6.44 -16.68
N TYR A 64 -5.07 7.10 -16.08
CA TYR A 64 -4.45 8.28 -16.66
C TYR A 64 -3.75 7.94 -17.99
N SER A 65 -3.03 6.82 -18.04
CA SER A 65 -2.38 6.35 -19.25
C SER A 65 -3.38 6.05 -20.38
N ALA A 66 -4.54 5.49 -20.05
CA ALA A 66 -5.59 5.18 -21.01
C ALA A 66 -6.21 6.44 -21.61
N ILE A 67 -6.54 7.44 -20.78
CA ILE A 67 -7.14 8.69 -21.28
C ILE A 67 -6.15 9.52 -22.10
N THR A 68 -4.83 9.35 -21.92
CA THR A 68 -3.80 10.02 -22.73
C THR A 68 -3.44 9.28 -24.01
N ASN A 69 -3.70 7.97 -24.12
CA ASN A 69 -3.28 7.12 -25.24
C ASN A 69 -4.48 6.51 -26.00
N GLU A 70 -5.50 7.31 -26.29
CA GLU A 70 -6.64 6.95 -27.15
C GLU A 70 -7.58 5.84 -26.60
N GLY A 71 -7.52 5.53 -25.30
CA GLY A 71 -8.48 4.67 -24.62
C GLY A 71 -7.86 3.54 -23.79
N PHE A 72 -8.71 2.65 -23.27
CA PHE A 72 -8.34 1.57 -22.34
C PHE A 72 -7.74 0.32 -23.01
N GLY A 73 -7.45 0.40 -24.32
CA GLY A 73 -6.76 -0.64 -25.08
C GLY A 73 -7.60 -1.88 -25.35
N ASP A 74 -6.90 -2.99 -25.57
CA ASP A 74 -7.46 -4.33 -25.84
C ASP A 74 -8.17 -4.91 -24.59
N PRO A 75 -9.45 -5.30 -24.67
CA PRO A 75 -10.16 -5.95 -23.57
C PRO A 75 -9.48 -7.20 -23.00
N ALA A 76 -8.71 -7.94 -23.80
CA ALA A 76 -7.97 -9.11 -23.30
C ALA A 76 -6.83 -8.68 -22.36
N PHE A 77 -6.05 -7.68 -22.77
CA PHE A 77 -5.03 -7.06 -21.91
C PHE A 77 -5.64 -6.48 -20.64
N GLU A 78 -6.79 -5.80 -20.74
CA GLU A 78 -7.47 -5.24 -19.59
C GLU A 78 -7.89 -6.32 -18.58
N GLN A 79 -8.41 -7.46 -19.06
CA GLN A 79 -8.73 -8.60 -18.20
C GLN A 79 -7.51 -9.19 -17.50
N GLU A 80 -6.40 -9.35 -18.21
CA GLU A 80 -5.14 -9.84 -17.61
C GLU A 80 -4.63 -8.87 -16.52
N TRP A 81 -4.66 -7.57 -16.79
CA TRP A 81 -4.28 -6.56 -15.80
C TRP A 81 -5.22 -6.58 -14.59
N LEU A 82 -6.53 -6.74 -14.79
CA LEU A 82 -7.49 -6.80 -13.68
C LEU A 82 -7.21 -7.95 -12.72
N TRP A 83 -6.77 -9.11 -13.24
CA TRP A 83 -6.37 -10.23 -12.40
C TRP A 83 -5.22 -9.88 -11.44
N LEU A 84 -4.30 -9.01 -11.87
CA LEU A 84 -3.17 -8.57 -11.03
C LEU A 84 -3.65 -7.79 -9.81
N LEU A 85 -4.77 -7.06 -9.91
CA LEU A 85 -5.35 -6.31 -8.78
C LEU A 85 -5.87 -7.22 -7.65
N TYR A 86 -6.06 -8.52 -7.92
CA TYR A 86 -6.46 -9.51 -6.92
C TYR A 86 -5.28 -10.35 -6.41
N SER A 87 -4.10 -10.20 -7.01
CA SER A 87 -2.90 -10.89 -6.55
C SER A 87 -2.19 -10.07 -5.46
N HIS A 88 -2.17 -10.61 -4.23
CA HIS A 88 -1.51 -9.97 -3.10
C HIS A 88 -0.03 -9.67 -3.37
N THR A 89 0.70 -10.59 -4.00
CA THR A 89 2.12 -10.40 -4.28
C THR A 89 2.35 -9.32 -5.32
N GLU A 90 1.48 -9.23 -6.33
CA GLU A 90 1.58 -8.17 -7.36
C GLU A 90 1.27 -6.81 -6.75
N LYS A 91 0.23 -6.71 -5.90
CA LYS A 91 -0.07 -5.45 -5.18
C LYS A 91 1.08 -5.02 -4.26
N GLN A 92 1.67 -5.95 -3.52
CA GLN A 92 2.84 -5.68 -2.67
C GLN A 92 4.02 -5.17 -3.50
N TYR A 93 4.24 -5.73 -4.69
CA TYR A 93 5.30 -5.25 -5.59
C TYR A 93 4.97 -3.90 -6.22
N ALA A 94 3.73 -3.70 -6.69
CA ALA A 94 3.27 -2.45 -7.27
C ALA A 94 3.45 -1.25 -6.31
N PHE A 95 3.35 -1.49 -5.00
CA PHE A 95 3.64 -0.48 -3.98
C PHE A 95 5.04 0.13 -4.10
N VAL A 96 6.05 -0.70 -4.40
CA VAL A 96 7.45 -0.24 -4.52
C VAL A 96 7.88 0.03 -5.96
N ALA A 97 7.22 -0.57 -6.95
CA ALA A 97 7.74 -0.64 -8.32
C ALA A 97 7.91 0.73 -9.00
N ARG A 98 7.01 1.69 -8.76
CA ARG A 98 7.06 3.01 -9.39
C ARG A 98 8.24 3.87 -8.91
N GLU A 99 8.68 3.64 -7.69
CA GLU A 99 9.70 4.43 -7.00
C GLU A 99 10.77 3.47 -6.43
N GLU A 100 11.09 2.38 -7.15
CA GLU A 100 11.90 1.26 -6.61
C GLU A 100 13.24 1.73 -6.02
N PHE A 101 13.86 2.74 -6.64
CA PHE A 101 15.14 3.31 -6.22
C PHE A 101 15.05 4.15 -4.94
N ASP A 102 13.87 4.61 -4.54
CA ASP A 102 13.66 5.31 -3.29
C ASP A 102 13.50 4.35 -2.10
N PHE A 103 13.15 3.09 -2.36
CA PHE A 103 13.02 2.08 -1.32
C PHE A 103 14.35 1.39 -1.01
N SER A 104 14.46 0.89 0.22
CA SER A 104 15.58 0.03 0.61
C SER A 104 15.67 -1.19 -0.30
N PRO A 105 16.84 -1.48 -0.91
CA PRO A 105 17.01 -2.68 -1.74
C PRO A 105 16.66 -3.98 -1.01
N ARG A 106 16.79 -3.99 0.32
CA ARG A 106 16.40 -5.14 1.16
C ARG A 106 14.89 -5.33 1.18
N LEU A 107 14.09 -4.25 1.29
CA LEU A 107 12.64 -4.31 1.22
C LEU A 107 12.19 -4.82 -0.14
N VAL A 108 12.73 -4.25 -1.21
CA VAL A 108 12.38 -4.63 -2.59
C VAL A 108 12.65 -6.12 -2.82
N ARG A 109 13.83 -6.64 -2.44
CA ARG A 109 14.12 -8.08 -2.51
C ARG A 109 13.19 -8.93 -1.64
N PHE A 110 12.83 -8.44 -0.46
CA PHE A 110 11.90 -9.13 0.44
C PHE A 110 10.50 -9.28 -0.17
N ILE A 111 10.03 -8.26 -0.88
CA ILE A 111 8.75 -8.29 -1.61
C ILE A 111 8.86 -9.18 -2.86
N LYS A 112 9.89 -8.98 -3.71
CA LYS A 112 10.11 -9.79 -4.93
C LYS A 112 10.23 -11.29 -4.62
N SER A 113 10.80 -11.64 -3.47
CA SER A 113 10.89 -13.03 -2.98
C SER A 113 9.62 -13.56 -2.30
N LYS A 114 8.50 -12.82 -2.35
CA LYS A 114 7.19 -13.15 -1.76
C LYS A 114 7.21 -13.34 -0.23
N LYS A 115 8.28 -12.90 0.43
CA LYS A 115 8.45 -13.06 1.88
C LYS A 115 7.54 -12.11 2.67
N LEU A 116 7.17 -10.97 2.11
CA LEU A 116 6.16 -10.09 2.73
C LEU A 116 4.81 -10.80 2.83
N GLU A 117 4.33 -11.40 1.73
CA GLU A 117 3.11 -12.20 1.73
C GLU A 117 3.18 -13.38 2.71
N GLN A 118 4.29 -14.13 2.71
CA GLN A 118 4.48 -15.22 3.68
C GLN A 118 4.39 -14.69 5.11
N LYS A 119 5.09 -13.60 5.43
CA LYS A 119 5.07 -12.99 6.77
C LYS A 119 3.67 -12.46 7.13
N LYS A 120 2.93 -11.90 6.17
CA LYS A 120 1.53 -11.45 6.33
C LYS A 120 0.60 -12.60 6.71
N GLN A 121 0.74 -13.74 6.04
CA GLN A 121 -0.05 -14.95 6.34
C GLN A 121 0.31 -15.53 7.72
N GLN A 122 1.60 -15.59 8.03
CA GLN A 122 2.10 -16.08 9.33
C GLN A 122 1.71 -15.20 10.52
N ALA A 123 1.31 -13.95 10.28
CA ALA A 123 0.82 -13.03 11.30
C ALA A 123 -0.58 -13.38 11.83
N ILE A 124 -1.35 -14.20 11.10
CA ILE A 124 -2.72 -14.59 11.49
C ILE A 124 -2.81 -16.11 11.65
N TYR A 125 -2.29 -16.86 10.69
CA TYR A 125 -2.49 -18.29 10.63
C TYR A 125 -1.36 -19.07 11.30
N VAL A 126 -1.75 -20.05 12.12
CA VAL A 126 -0.87 -21.09 12.63
C VAL A 126 -0.76 -22.19 11.56
N GLY A 127 0.45 -22.63 11.26
CA GLY A 127 0.64 -23.66 10.25
C GLY A 127 2.09 -24.00 9.98
N LEU A 128 2.31 -24.91 9.04
CA LEU A 128 3.62 -25.28 8.54
C LEU A 128 3.97 -24.48 7.28
N GLU A 129 5.26 -24.29 7.05
CA GLU A 129 5.74 -23.60 5.86
C GLU A 129 5.43 -24.43 4.60
N LYS A 130 5.11 -23.73 3.52
CA LYS A 130 4.95 -24.36 2.20
C LYS A 130 6.22 -24.11 1.38
N VAL A 131 6.83 -25.18 0.90
CA VAL A 131 7.96 -25.12 -0.03
C VAL A 131 7.47 -25.58 -1.40
N GLY A 132 7.24 -24.63 -2.30
CA GLY A 132 6.58 -24.87 -3.58
C GLY A 132 5.16 -25.41 -3.38
N LYS A 133 4.89 -26.62 -3.89
CA LYS A 133 3.58 -27.29 -3.76
C LYS A 133 3.48 -28.24 -2.56
N ARG A 134 4.53 -28.36 -1.73
CA ARG A 134 4.59 -29.30 -0.60
C ARG A 134 4.58 -28.58 0.73
N ILE A 135 4.05 -29.25 1.75
CA ILE A 135 4.11 -28.79 3.15
C ILE A 135 5.43 -29.32 3.74
N ASP A 136 6.21 -28.44 4.36
CA ASP A 136 7.38 -28.85 5.12
C ASP A 136 6.93 -29.38 6.50
N THR A 137 6.98 -30.70 6.65
CA THR A 137 6.60 -31.41 7.89
C THR A 137 7.73 -31.46 8.92
N THR A 138 8.95 -31.06 8.54
CA THR A 138 10.12 -31.05 9.43
C THR A 138 10.37 -29.66 10.01
N GLY A 139 9.84 -28.63 9.36
CA GLY A 139 9.95 -27.24 9.75
C GLY A 139 9.20 -26.89 11.04
N ARG A 140 9.56 -25.74 11.63
CA ARG A 140 8.90 -25.24 12.84
C ARG A 140 7.51 -24.69 12.52
N ILE A 141 6.54 -24.96 13.38
CA ILE A 141 5.19 -24.36 13.31
C ILE A 141 5.29 -22.83 13.37
N SER A 142 4.72 -22.18 12.35
CA SER A 142 4.47 -20.75 12.32
C SER A 142 3.47 -20.36 13.41
N ARG A 143 3.78 -19.31 14.15
CA ARG A 143 2.92 -18.78 15.22
C ARG A 143 2.85 -17.26 15.07
N PRO A 144 1.66 -16.65 15.11
CA PRO A 144 1.49 -15.19 15.08
C PRO A 144 2.40 -14.44 16.05
N ALA A 145 2.63 -14.98 17.25
CA ALA A 145 3.51 -14.40 18.28
C ALA A 145 5.00 -14.19 17.86
N ARG A 146 5.40 -14.70 16.69
CA ARG A 146 6.71 -14.40 16.10
C ARG A 146 6.78 -12.98 15.55
N ILE A 147 5.66 -12.41 15.09
CA ILE A 147 5.59 -11.00 14.68
C ILE A 147 5.80 -10.13 15.90
N LYS A 148 6.78 -9.23 15.83
CA LYS A 148 7.15 -8.33 16.92
C LYS A 148 6.55 -6.94 16.69
N GLU A 149 6.52 -6.17 17.77
CA GLU A 149 6.17 -4.75 17.72
C GLU A 149 6.95 -4.00 16.63
N ALA A 150 8.27 -4.26 16.52
CA ALA A 150 9.11 -3.64 15.52
C ALA A 150 8.69 -3.94 14.08
N ASP A 151 8.15 -5.14 13.82
CA ASP A 151 7.66 -5.52 12.50
C ASP A 151 6.41 -4.71 12.14
N ALA A 152 5.44 -4.66 13.05
CA ALA A 152 4.19 -3.91 12.87
C ALA A 152 4.48 -2.42 12.70
N LYS A 153 5.28 -1.84 13.62
CA LYS A 153 5.70 -0.44 13.57
C LYS A 153 6.35 -0.07 12.25
N GLN A 154 7.20 -0.94 11.71
CA GLN A 154 7.91 -0.66 10.47
C GLN A 154 6.97 -0.56 9.26
N ILE A 155 6.03 -1.49 9.10
CA ILE A 155 5.07 -1.46 7.98
C ILE A 155 4.05 -0.33 8.16
N ILE A 156 3.51 -0.11 9.36
CA ILE A 156 2.63 1.04 9.63
C ILE A 156 3.34 2.35 9.27
N SER A 157 4.60 2.50 9.70
CA SER A 157 5.37 3.71 9.39
C SER A 157 5.65 3.87 7.89
N LEU A 158 5.71 2.77 7.14
CA LEU A 158 5.92 2.80 5.69
C LEU A 158 4.65 3.29 4.98
N VAL A 159 3.49 2.71 5.32
CA VAL A 159 2.19 3.15 4.78
C VAL A 159 1.91 4.60 5.18
N ASN A 160 2.16 4.97 6.44
CA ASN A 160 2.01 6.34 6.90
C ASN A 160 2.92 7.30 6.14
N GLN A 161 4.17 6.91 5.85
CA GLN A 161 5.09 7.75 5.11
C GLN A 161 4.57 8.01 3.69
N GLU A 162 4.06 6.99 2.98
CA GLU A 162 3.48 7.19 1.65
C GLU A 162 2.27 8.13 1.66
N LEU A 163 1.34 7.94 2.61
CA LEU A 163 0.16 8.79 2.72
C LEU A 163 0.53 10.25 2.99
N VAL A 164 1.54 10.48 3.85
CA VAL A 164 2.03 11.85 4.09
C VAL A 164 2.79 12.40 2.89
N ASP A 165 3.58 11.59 2.18
CA ASP A 165 4.26 12.02 0.94
C ASP A 165 3.23 12.49 -0.10
N VAL A 166 2.15 11.72 -0.30
CA VAL A 166 1.03 12.12 -1.18
C VAL A 166 0.36 13.40 -0.69
N PHE A 167 0.02 13.50 0.60
CA PHE A 167 -0.54 14.72 1.18
C PHE A 167 0.35 15.94 0.88
N CYS A 168 1.66 15.83 1.12
CA CYS A 168 2.59 16.92 0.85
C CYS A 168 2.67 17.29 -0.64
N LEU A 169 2.54 16.33 -1.56
CA LEU A 169 2.54 16.59 -2.99
C LEU A 169 1.25 17.29 -3.45
N ILE A 170 0.09 16.89 -2.91
CA ILE A 170 -1.19 17.57 -3.16
C ILE A 170 -1.11 19.03 -2.68
N GLU A 171 -0.64 19.27 -1.45
CA GLU A 171 -0.47 20.63 -0.91
C GLU A 171 0.47 21.51 -1.75
N GLN A 172 1.43 20.91 -2.45
CA GLN A 172 2.41 21.65 -3.24
C GLN A 172 1.97 21.90 -4.68
N ASN A 173 1.28 20.93 -5.28
CA ASN A 173 0.96 20.93 -6.71
C ASN A 173 -0.54 21.10 -6.96
N GLU A 174 -1.35 21.25 -5.92
CA GLU A 174 -2.83 21.23 -5.91
C GLU A 174 -3.46 19.89 -6.32
N THR A 175 -2.67 18.98 -6.90
CA THR A 175 -3.08 17.64 -7.32
C THR A 175 -1.92 16.64 -7.25
N TYR A 176 -2.23 15.36 -7.08
CA TYR A 176 -1.28 14.25 -7.20
C TYR A 176 -1.82 13.14 -8.12
N PHE A 177 -3.10 12.81 -8.02
CA PHE A 177 -3.72 11.74 -8.78
C PHE A 177 -4.28 12.23 -10.12
N GLY A 178 -4.28 11.36 -11.13
CA GLY A 178 -4.98 11.63 -12.40
C GLY A 178 -6.50 11.56 -12.27
N ILE A 179 -6.99 10.86 -11.23
CA ILE A 179 -8.38 10.83 -10.81
C ILE A 179 -8.56 11.83 -9.67
N GLU A 180 -9.09 13.02 -9.97
CA GLU A 180 -9.26 14.15 -9.03
C GLU A 180 -9.95 13.75 -7.70
N ALA A 181 -10.96 12.87 -7.76
CA ALA A 181 -11.66 12.39 -6.58
C ALA A 181 -10.76 11.66 -5.56
N LEU A 182 -9.56 11.24 -5.92
CA LEU A 182 -8.59 10.65 -4.98
C LEU A 182 -7.82 11.71 -4.19
N ASP A 183 -7.53 12.86 -4.79
CA ASP A 183 -6.89 13.98 -4.09
C ASP A 183 -7.81 14.49 -2.99
N GLU A 184 -9.11 14.57 -3.30
CA GLU A 184 -10.17 14.87 -2.34
C GLU A 184 -10.09 13.94 -1.12
N LEU A 185 -9.91 12.62 -1.27
CA LEU A 185 -9.86 11.70 -0.12
C LEU A 185 -8.71 11.96 0.86
N ILE A 186 -7.68 12.70 0.45
CA ILE A 186 -6.53 13.08 1.28
C ILE A 186 -6.79 14.46 1.92
N TYR A 187 -7.92 14.57 2.63
CA TYR A 187 -8.36 15.81 3.28
C TYR A 187 -7.52 16.23 4.51
N PRO A 188 -7.60 17.51 4.93
CA PRO A 188 -6.94 18.04 6.12
C PRO A 188 -7.21 17.27 7.42
N ASP A 189 -8.37 16.65 7.59
CA ASP A 189 -8.68 15.85 8.79
C ASP A 189 -7.78 14.60 8.90
N LEU A 190 -7.37 14.03 7.76
CA LEU A 190 -6.41 12.94 7.71
C LEU A 190 -5.00 13.40 8.13
N ARG A 191 -4.68 14.69 7.94
CA ARG A 191 -3.38 15.27 8.32
C ARG A 191 -3.09 15.07 9.80
N GLN A 192 -4.01 15.45 10.68
CA GLN A 192 -3.76 15.34 12.12
C GLN A 192 -3.48 13.87 12.51
N PHE A 193 -4.23 12.95 11.92
CA PHE A 193 -4.05 11.52 12.13
C PHE A 193 -2.67 11.03 11.64
N LEU A 194 -2.29 11.35 10.40
CA LEU A 194 -1.04 10.88 9.81
C LEU A 194 0.21 11.48 10.47
N PHE A 195 0.18 12.77 10.81
CA PHE A 195 1.31 13.45 11.46
C PHE A 195 1.42 13.14 12.96
N ALA A 196 0.38 12.58 13.58
CA ALA A 196 0.44 12.09 14.96
C ALA A 196 1.23 10.78 15.10
N TRP A 197 1.52 10.06 14.01
CA TRP A 197 2.35 8.85 14.07
C TRP A 197 3.85 9.22 14.21
N PRO A 198 4.50 8.93 15.35
CA PRO A 198 5.82 9.48 15.65
C PRO A 198 6.98 8.67 15.07
N HIS A 199 6.70 7.52 14.45
CA HIS A 199 7.70 6.56 14.04
C HIS A 199 8.04 6.66 12.55
N ARG A 200 9.23 6.16 12.20
CA ARG A 200 9.75 6.14 10.84
C ARG A 200 9.98 4.70 10.39
N SER A 201 9.73 4.42 9.12
CA SER A 201 9.98 3.09 8.54
C SER A 201 11.47 2.78 8.43
N GLY A 202 12.26 3.77 8.03
CA GLY A 202 13.65 3.60 7.60
C GLY A 202 13.77 2.83 6.27
N LEU A 203 12.66 2.62 5.56
CA LEU A 203 12.60 1.77 4.36
C LEU A 203 12.44 2.54 3.05
N LYS A 204 12.16 3.84 3.09
CA LYS A 204 12.11 4.72 1.92
C LYS A 204 12.85 6.02 2.19
N SER A 205 13.56 6.52 1.18
CA SER A 205 14.10 7.88 1.15
C SER A 205 12.96 8.89 1.40
N ARG A 206 13.28 10.06 1.97
CA ARG A 206 12.27 11.11 2.15
C ARG A 206 12.34 12.07 0.99
N LEU A 207 11.18 12.46 0.48
CA LEU A 207 11.06 13.64 -0.36
C LEU A 207 11.68 14.84 0.35
N ARG A 208 12.44 15.65 -0.41
CA ARG A 208 13.17 16.81 0.12
C ARG A 208 12.24 17.79 0.85
N PHE A 209 11.00 17.91 0.36
CA PHE A 209 9.97 18.78 0.90
C PHE A 209 9.37 18.29 2.22
N PHE A 210 9.28 16.98 2.43
CA PHE A 210 8.89 16.38 3.71
C PHE A 210 9.83 16.83 4.85
N LYS A 211 11.12 16.96 4.55
CA LYS A 211 12.11 17.47 5.51
C LYS A 211 11.84 18.94 5.86
N GLN A 212 11.44 19.75 4.87
CA GLN A 212 11.13 21.17 5.06
C GLN A 212 9.80 21.38 5.80
N HIS A 213 8.75 20.60 5.48
CA HIS A 213 7.46 20.71 6.14
C HIS A 213 7.53 20.28 7.62
N ILE A 214 8.23 19.19 7.94
CA ILE A 214 8.48 18.82 9.34
C ILE A 214 9.29 19.88 10.07
N ALA A 215 10.31 20.47 9.42
CA ALA A 215 11.08 21.55 10.03
C ALA A 215 10.20 22.78 10.36
N LYS A 216 9.26 23.14 9.48
CA LYS A 216 8.28 24.21 9.75
C LYS A 216 7.30 23.86 10.88
N VAL A 217 6.74 22.65 10.87
CA VAL A 217 5.77 22.19 11.89
C VAL A 217 6.42 22.01 13.27
N GLN A 218 7.69 21.58 13.34
CA GLN A 218 8.40 21.38 14.61
C GLN A 218 9.05 22.65 15.17
N HIS A 219 9.21 23.71 14.36
CA HIS A 219 9.85 24.95 14.79
C HIS A 219 8.94 26.17 14.80
N GLY A 220 7.62 25.99 14.60
CA GLY A 220 6.63 27.06 14.80
C GLY A 220 6.99 28.33 14.05
N ALA A 221 6.92 28.28 12.72
CA ALA A 221 6.94 29.47 11.87
C ALA A 221 5.62 29.59 11.13
#